data_AF-A0AAU5ASP2-F1
#
_entry.id   AF-A0AAU5ASP2-F1
#
_cell.length_a   1.000
_cell.length_b   1.000
_cell.length_c   1.000
_cell.angle_alpha   90.00
_cell.angle_beta   90.00
_cell.angle_gamma   90.00
#
_symmetry.space_group_name_H-M   'P 1'
#
loop_
_entity.id
_entity.type
_entity.pdbx_description
1 polymer ?
#
loop_
_entity_poly.entity_id
_entity_poly.type
_entity_poly.pdbx_seq_one_letter_code
_entity_poly.pdbx_strand_id
1 'polypeptide(L)'
;MDTIASLFSFITTPVSWVIVQFHSVYGKVFGPDTGWAWGLSIVSLVILIRICLIPLFVKQIKATRAMQTLQPEMKKIQERYKNDKQRQSEEMMKLYKESGTNPLSSCLPILAQSPFFFALYHVLNGIASNTTIGVINDSLLASAQKAHIFGAPLAAKFTDGSSKVEALGATLTDVRVVTAIMIVMMSASQFYTQRQLMTKNVDTTVKTPFMQQQKMLMYVFPVMFAIFGINFPVGVLVYWLTTNVWTMGQQMYVIRNNPTPGSKAQAAYLERLTKHVTHHEKTRSRGERAIVKAIVSKGRDRNEFERKFINSLTKVGLVAQADGTVAKGESTAVETEDGTPTTATPRRQQPKRQTKAQRQSAAAKAADDSAENAPDDAGEPKTSLSKSDEPEDAKPATAAKKPAPKPAGGTRSKAQSGQRKGPQRPKSPSKK
;
A
#
# COMPACT_ATOMS: atom_id res chain seq x y z
N MET A 1 35.97 14.34 -8.40
CA MET A 1 34.61 13.75 -8.42
C MET A 1 33.56 14.82 -8.74
N ASP A 2 33.91 15.75 -9.63
CA ASP A 2 33.49 17.15 -9.45
C ASP A 2 32.30 17.50 -10.34
N THR A 3 32.09 16.75 -11.41
CA THR A 3 30.90 16.83 -12.27
C THR A 3 29.61 16.45 -11.54
N ILE A 4 29.67 15.40 -10.70
CA ILE A 4 28.51 14.96 -9.89
C ILE A 4 28.27 15.93 -8.73
N ALA A 5 29.33 16.37 -8.05
CA ALA A 5 29.22 17.38 -6.99
C ALA A 5 28.65 18.71 -7.52
N SER A 6 29.10 19.15 -8.70
CA SER A 6 28.56 20.32 -9.40
C SER A 6 27.07 20.17 -9.74
N LEU A 7 26.66 19.02 -10.32
CA LEU A 7 25.26 18.74 -10.65
C LEU A 7 24.33 18.82 -9.43
N PHE A 8 24.78 18.35 -8.26
CA PHE A 8 24.01 18.41 -7.02
C PHE A 8 24.19 19.72 -6.23
N SER A 9 25.19 20.56 -6.54
CA SER A 9 25.43 21.83 -5.84
C SER A 9 24.22 22.76 -5.89
N PHE A 10 23.53 22.84 -7.04
CA PHE A 10 22.31 23.62 -7.25
C PHE A 10 21.17 23.26 -6.29
N ILE A 11 21.11 22.01 -5.81
CA ILE A 11 20.09 21.55 -4.83
C ILE A 11 20.66 21.59 -3.41
N THR A 12 21.94 21.25 -3.25
CA THR A 12 22.64 21.19 -1.96
C THR A 12 22.73 22.57 -1.31
N THR A 13 23.04 23.62 -2.06
CA THR A 13 23.17 24.98 -1.50
C THR A 13 21.83 25.49 -0.94
N PRO A 14 20.70 25.49 -1.68
CA PRO A 14 19.39 25.82 -1.11
C PRO A 14 18.98 24.93 0.08
N VAL A 15 19.23 23.62 0.01
CA VAL A 15 18.91 22.69 1.11
C VAL A 15 19.71 23.04 2.38
N SER A 16 21.02 23.25 2.26
CA SER A 16 21.86 23.69 3.39
C SER A 16 21.42 25.04 3.96
N TRP A 17 21.02 25.98 3.09
CA TRP A 17 20.53 27.29 3.52
C TRP A 17 19.23 27.19 4.32
N VAL A 18 18.25 26.39 3.87
CA VAL A 18 17.01 26.17 4.62
C VAL A 18 17.28 25.50 5.98
N ILE A 19 18.23 24.56 6.07
CA ILE A 19 18.66 23.97 7.36
C ILE A 19 19.21 25.06 8.28
N VAL A 20 20.10 25.93 7.79
CA VAL A 20 20.66 27.02 8.58
C VAL A 20 19.60 28.04 9.01
N GLN A 21 18.58 28.32 8.19
CA GLN A 21 17.47 29.17 8.60
C GLN A 21 16.69 28.55 9.78
N PHE A 22 16.28 27.28 9.68
CA PHE A 22 15.63 26.60 10.80
C PHE A 22 16.54 26.49 12.03
N HIS A 23 17.84 26.26 11.84
CA HIS A 23 18.81 26.17 12.93
C HIS A 23 18.96 27.51 13.64
N SER A 24 18.95 28.63 12.91
CA SER A 24 18.97 29.97 13.51
C SER A 24 17.73 30.28 14.37
N VAL A 25 16.60 29.62 14.07
CA VAL A 25 15.36 29.75 14.86
C VAL A 25 15.41 28.83 16.08
N TYR A 26 15.66 27.53 15.90
CA TYR A 26 15.69 26.59 17.01
C TYR A 26 16.90 26.79 17.93
N GLY A 27 18.03 27.26 17.41
CA GLY A 27 19.22 27.60 18.19
C GLY A 27 19.03 28.78 19.13
N LYS A 28 18.09 29.70 18.83
CA LYS A 28 17.67 30.76 19.78
C LYS A 28 16.81 30.25 20.93
N VAL A 29 16.14 29.11 20.75
CA VAL A 29 15.22 28.51 21.73
C VAL A 29 15.91 27.45 22.59
N PHE A 30 16.73 26.60 21.97
CA PHE A 30 17.36 25.44 22.61
C PHE A 30 18.89 25.56 22.75
N GLY A 31 19.52 26.59 22.19
CA GLY A 31 20.97 26.73 22.08
C GLY A 31 21.52 26.15 20.76
N PRO A 32 22.50 26.81 20.11
CA PRO A 32 22.94 26.46 18.75
C PRO A 32 23.61 25.08 18.65
N ASP A 33 24.44 24.72 19.64
CA ASP A 33 25.22 23.48 19.63
C ASP A 33 24.40 22.23 20.03
N THR A 34 23.08 22.36 20.18
CA THR A 34 22.23 21.25 20.66
C THR A 34 21.72 20.35 19.54
N GLY A 35 21.57 19.06 19.85
CA GLY A 35 20.88 18.11 18.98
C GLY A 35 19.42 18.44 18.73
N TRP A 36 18.76 19.19 19.62
CA TRP A 36 17.42 19.72 19.38
C TRP A 36 17.41 20.77 18.27
N ALA A 37 18.33 21.74 18.30
CA ALA A 37 18.42 22.75 17.24
C ALA A 37 18.68 22.12 15.87
N TRP A 38 19.69 21.26 15.75
CA TRP A 38 20.02 20.59 14.49
C TRP A 38 18.96 19.55 14.06
N GLY A 39 18.49 18.73 14.99
CA GLY A 39 17.48 17.69 14.73
C GLY A 39 16.14 18.26 14.27
N LEU A 40 15.62 19.28 14.96
CA LEU A 40 14.37 19.96 14.56
C LEU A 40 14.52 20.71 13.23
N SER A 41 15.73 21.17 12.89
CA SER A 41 16.00 21.78 11.58
C SER A 41 15.91 20.77 10.44
N ILE A 42 16.46 19.57 10.63
CA ILE A 42 16.31 18.45 9.69
C ILE A 42 14.84 18.04 9.57
N VAL A 43 14.13 17.91 10.69
CA VAL A 43 12.68 17.58 10.72
C VAL A 43 11.86 18.62 9.93
N SER A 44 12.13 19.90 10.16
CA SER A 44 11.39 21.01 9.55
C SER A 44 11.67 21.15 8.05
N LEU A 45 12.91 20.92 7.62
CA LEU A 45 13.25 20.79 6.20
C LEU A 45 12.45 19.66 5.55
N VAL A 46 12.36 18.47 6.17
CA VAL A 46 11.58 17.34 5.63
C VAL A 46 10.12 17.73 5.47
N ILE A 47 9.52 18.34 6.49
CA ILE A 47 8.12 18.79 6.47
C ILE A 47 7.91 19.82 5.36
N LEU A 48 8.78 20.84 5.24
CA LEU A 48 8.71 21.87 4.21
C LEU A 48 8.78 21.28 2.79
N ILE A 49 9.77 20.44 2.52
CA ILE A 49 9.92 19.78 1.21
C ILE A 49 8.68 18.91 0.93
N ARG A 50 8.19 18.17 1.92
CA ARG A 50 7.01 17.33 1.77
C ARG A 50 5.73 18.12 1.49
N ILE A 51 5.55 19.29 2.11
CA ILE A 51 4.44 20.21 1.83
C ILE A 51 4.52 20.73 0.38
N CYS A 52 5.68 21.21 -0.05
CA CYS A 52 5.89 21.68 -1.44
C CYS A 52 5.61 20.59 -2.48
N LEU A 53 5.89 19.32 -2.15
CA LEU A 53 5.65 18.17 -3.03
C LEU A 53 4.20 17.63 -2.98
N ILE A 54 3.30 18.12 -2.11
CA ILE A 54 1.90 17.64 -2.03
C ILE A 54 1.19 17.60 -3.39
N PRO A 55 1.24 18.65 -4.26
CA PRO A 55 0.55 18.63 -5.55
C PRO A 55 1.05 17.50 -6.46
N LEU A 56 2.35 17.20 -6.41
CA LEU A 56 3.00 16.13 -7.16
C LEU A 56 2.64 14.75 -6.58
N PHE A 57 2.64 14.60 -5.25
CA PHE A 57 2.13 13.38 -4.60
C PHE A 57 0.66 13.11 -4.92
N VAL A 58 -0.20 14.13 -5.00
CA VAL A 58 -1.61 13.97 -5.40
C VAL A 58 -1.73 13.46 -6.84
N LYS A 59 -0.88 13.95 -7.78
CA LYS A 59 -0.81 13.42 -9.14
C LYS A 59 -0.35 11.94 -9.16
N GLN A 60 0.68 11.60 -8.38
CA GLN A 60 1.16 10.22 -8.24
C GLN A 60 0.07 9.27 -7.70
N ILE A 61 -0.62 9.67 -6.62
CA ILE A 61 -1.72 8.89 -6.03
C ILE A 61 -2.85 8.64 -7.03
N LYS A 62 -3.17 9.61 -7.90
CA LYS A 62 -4.15 9.41 -8.99
C LYS A 62 -3.66 8.36 -10.00
N ALA A 63 -2.40 8.43 -10.43
CA ALA A 63 -1.82 7.46 -11.36
C ALA A 63 -1.77 6.04 -10.76
N THR A 64 -1.40 5.89 -9.48
CA THR A 64 -1.43 4.59 -8.78
C THR A 64 -2.84 3.98 -8.73
N ARG A 65 -3.89 4.81 -8.62
CA ARG A 65 -5.28 4.31 -8.62
C ARG A 65 -5.77 3.88 -9.98
N ALA A 66 -5.39 4.58 -11.05
CA ALA A 66 -5.68 4.16 -12.41
C ALA A 66 -5.13 2.74 -12.65
N MET A 67 -3.92 2.46 -12.15
CA MET A 67 -3.35 1.10 -12.16
C MET A 67 -4.15 0.10 -11.31
N GLN A 68 -4.67 0.51 -10.15
CA GLN A 68 -5.53 -0.33 -9.32
C GLN A 68 -6.87 -0.67 -9.99
N THR A 69 -7.48 0.28 -10.71
CA THR A 69 -8.74 0.03 -11.45
C THR A 69 -8.58 -0.93 -12.63
N LEU A 70 -7.37 -1.13 -13.14
CA LEU A 70 -7.07 -2.08 -14.23
C LEU A 70 -6.81 -3.52 -13.73
N GLN A 71 -6.71 -3.74 -12.41
CA GLN A 71 -6.46 -5.08 -11.86
C GLN A 71 -7.40 -6.20 -12.33
N PRO A 72 -8.73 -6.01 -12.48
CA PRO A 72 -9.60 -7.07 -13.02
C PRO A 72 -9.29 -7.41 -14.49
N GLU A 73 -8.96 -6.42 -15.34
CA GLU A 73 -8.58 -6.70 -16.73
C GLU A 73 -7.19 -7.34 -16.81
N MET A 74 -6.24 -6.89 -16.00
CA MET A 74 -4.92 -7.54 -15.86
C MET A 74 -5.06 -9.01 -15.41
N LYS A 75 -6.03 -9.33 -14.56
CA LYS A 75 -6.35 -10.70 -14.15
C LYS A 75 -6.86 -11.53 -15.34
N LYS A 76 -7.85 -11.02 -16.09
CA LYS A 76 -8.39 -11.71 -17.27
C LYS A 76 -7.32 -12.00 -18.32
N ILE A 77 -6.38 -11.07 -18.55
CA ILE A 77 -5.23 -11.27 -19.45
C ILE A 77 -4.29 -12.35 -18.90
N GLN A 78 -3.97 -12.31 -17.60
CA GLN A 78 -3.11 -13.32 -16.96
C GLN A 78 -3.72 -14.73 -16.99
N GLU A 79 -5.03 -14.85 -16.81
CA GLU A 79 -5.74 -16.13 -16.89
C GLU A 79 -5.85 -16.64 -18.33
N ARG A 80 -6.22 -15.76 -19.29
CA ARG A 80 -6.34 -16.10 -20.72
C ARG A 80 -5.01 -16.54 -21.34
N TYR A 81 -3.91 -15.88 -21.00
CA TYR A 81 -2.57 -16.14 -21.56
C TYR A 81 -1.62 -16.78 -20.53
N LYS A 82 -2.14 -17.57 -19.59
CA LYS A 82 -1.35 -18.19 -18.51
C LYS A 82 -0.13 -19.00 -19.00
N ASN A 83 -0.27 -19.63 -20.16
CA ASN A 83 0.76 -20.48 -20.78
C ASN A 83 1.64 -19.74 -21.82
N ASP A 84 1.28 -18.50 -22.18
CA ASP A 84 2.01 -17.69 -23.18
C ASP A 84 2.42 -16.36 -22.53
N LYS A 85 3.60 -16.37 -21.88
CA LYS A 85 4.15 -15.19 -21.23
C LYS A 85 4.44 -14.04 -22.20
N GLN A 86 4.70 -14.33 -23.48
CA GLN A 86 5.00 -13.30 -24.45
C GLN A 86 3.72 -12.52 -24.81
N ARG A 87 2.66 -13.22 -25.23
CA ARG A 87 1.36 -12.57 -25.48
C ARG A 87 0.75 -11.96 -24.23
N GLN A 88 0.95 -12.58 -23.06
CA GLN A 88 0.56 -11.98 -21.78
C GLN A 88 1.21 -10.60 -21.59
N SER A 89 2.52 -10.47 -21.86
CA SER A 89 3.24 -9.20 -21.76
C SER A 89 2.76 -8.17 -22.80
N GLU A 90 2.54 -8.62 -24.05
CA GLU A 90 2.05 -7.77 -25.14
C GLU A 90 0.65 -7.21 -24.88
N GLU A 91 -0.32 -8.05 -24.50
CA GLU A 91 -1.68 -7.62 -24.17
C GLU A 91 -1.74 -6.78 -22.87
N MET A 92 -0.89 -7.07 -21.87
CA MET A 92 -0.76 -6.20 -20.68
C MET A 92 -0.25 -4.80 -21.06
N MET A 93 0.76 -4.71 -21.94
CA MET A 93 1.27 -3.42 -22.44
C MET A 93 0.26 -2.70 -23.34
N LYS A 94 -0.58 -3.43 -24.07
CA LYS A 94 -1.69 -2.87 -24.86
C LYS A 94 -2.78 -2.31 -23.94
N LEU A 95 -3.21 -3.04 -22.91
CA LEU A 95 -4.15 -2.56 -21.89
C LEU A 95 -3.64 -1.26 -21.24
N TYR A 96 -2.36 -1.17 -20.88
CA TYR A 96 -1.76 0.05 -20.33
C TYR A 96 -1.79 1.24 -21.31
N LYS A 97 -1.59 1.01 -22.62
CA LYS A 97 -1.70 2.05 -23.65
C LYS A 97 -3.14 2.51 -23.86
N GLU A 98 -4.08 1.58 -24.02
CA GLU A 98 -5.50 1.84 -24.26
C GLU A 98 -6.16 2.56 -23.07
N SER A 99 -5.77 2.22 -21.85
CA SER A 99 -6.20 2.90 -20.60
C SER A 99 -5.44 4.18 -20.27
N GLY A 100 -4.46 4.60 -21.08
CA GLY A 100 -3.61 5.76 -20.83
C GLY A 100 -2.78 5.68 -19.54
N THR A 101 -2.61 4.49 -18.95
CA THR A 101 -2.02 4.28 -17.62
C THR A 101 -0.59 3.77 -17.73
N ASN A 102 0.39 4.56 -17.28
CA ASN A 102 1.82 4.19 -17.38
C ASN A 102 2.31 3.45 -16.11
N PRO A 103 2.86 2.23 -16.22
CA PRO A 103 3.40 1.50 -15.07
C PRO A 103 4.58 2.19 -14.38
N LEU A 104 5.37 3.01 -15.08
CA LEU A 104 6.46 3.79 -14.47
C LEU A 104 5.96 4.90 -13.54
N SER A 105 4.68 5.27 -13.60
CA SER A 105 4.11 6.26 -12.68
C SER A 105 4.12 5.81 -11.22
N SER A 106 4.27 4.50 -10.92
CA SER A 106 4.38 4.00 -9.54
C SER A 106 5.79 4.15 -8.93
N CYS A 107 6.85 4.30 -9.72
CA CYS A 107 8.21 4.56 -9.22
C CYS A 107 8.57 6.05 -9.18
N LEU A 108 7.75 6.91 -9.80
CA LEU A 108 7.87 8.36 -9.76
C LEU A 108 8.04 8.98 -8.34
N PRO A 109 7.42 8.45 -7.25
CA PRO A 109 7.69 8.95 -5.89
C PRO A 109 9.16 8.87 -5.48
N ILE A 110 9.85 7.78 -5.86
CA ILE A 110 11.27 7.55 -5.52
C ILE A 110 12.14 8.51 -6.32
N LEU A 111 11.86 8.67 -7.62
CA LEU A 111 12.60 9.57 -8.52
C LEU A 111 12.42 11.04 -8.15
N ALA A 112 11.22 11.44 -7.71
CA ALA A 112 10.98 12.82 -7.26
C ALA A 112 11.62 13.13 -5.90
N GLN A 113 11.84 12.13 -5.05
CA GLN A 113 12.45 12.32 -3.73
C GLN A 113 13.99 12.23 -3.74
N SER A 114 14.58 11.45 -4.66
CA SER A 114 16.03 11.20 -4.66
C SER A 114 16.92 12.45 -4.70
N PRO A 115 16.61 13.56 -5.42
CA PRO A 115 17.48 14.73 -5.44
C PRO A 115 17.58 15.42 -4.07
N PHE A 116 16.47 15.47 -3.32
CA PHE A 116 16.41 16.02 -1.97
C PHE A 116 17.15 15.14 -0.96
N PHE A 117 17.04 13.81 -1.12
CA PHE A 117 17.81 12.86 -0.33
C PHE A 117 19.32 13.03 -0.56
N PHE A 118 19.78 13.08 -1.82
CA PHE A 118 21.19 13.25 -2.13
C PHE A 118 21.75 14.58 -1.62
N ALA A 119 21.02 15.69 -1.81
CA ALA A 119 21.42 17.00 -1.29
C ALA A 119 21.59 16.99 0.24
N LEU A 120 20.61 16.45 0.99
CA LEU A 120 20.70 16.39 2.44
C LEU A 120 21.77 15.38 2.92
N TYR A 121 21.88 14.23 2.27
CA TYR A 121 22.93 13.26 2.55
C TYR A 121 24.32 13.89 2.35
N HIS A 122 24.51 14.70 1.32
CA HIS A 122 25.77 15.40 1.07
C HIS A 122 26.11 16.39 2.19
N VAL A 123 25.13 17.18 2.65
CA VAL A 123 25.29 18.09 3.81
C VAL A 123 25.66 17.31 5.09
N LEU A 124 24.88 16.28 5.44
CA LEU A 124 25.06 15.56 6.70
C LEU A 124 26.29 14.64 6.70
N ASN A 125 26.65 14.06 5.55
CA ASN A 125 27.89 13.30 5.40
C ASN A 125 29.11 14.23 5.33
N GLY A 126 28.98 15.48 4.88
CA GLY A 126 30.00 16.52 5.02
C GLY A 126 30.31 16.80 6.48
N ILE A 127 29.27 17.06 7.29
CA ILE A 127 29.38 17.22 8.75
C ILE A 127 30.08 16.01 9.40
N ALA A 128 29.67 14.79 9.04
CA ALA A 128 30.24 13.53 9.51
C ALA A 128 31.69 13.26 9.05
N SER A 129 32.16 13.98 8.03
CA SER A 129 33.51 13.88 7.44
C SER A 129 34.36 15.12 7.72
N ASN A 130 33.89 16.01 8.61
CA ASN A 130 34.53 17.29 8.92
C ASN A 130 34.81 18.16 7.68
N THR A 131 33.82 18.28 6.79
CA THR A 131 33.91 19.05 5.54
C THR A 131 32.75 20.04 5.45
N THR A 132 33.04 21.30 5.11
CA THR A 132 32.05 22.35 4.86
C THR A 132 31.31 22.09 3.54
N ILE A 133 29.98 22.21 3.55
CA ILE A 133 29.10 21.88 2.40
C ILE A 133 27.99 22.92 2.26
N GLY A 134 27.82 23.46 1.06
CA GLY A 134 26.82 24.48 0.78
C GLY A 134 27.13 25.76 1.55
N VAL A 135 26.20 26.21 2.40
CA VAL A 135 26.40 27.39 3.27
C VAL A 135 26.85 27.04 4.70
N ILE A 136 27.11 25.77 5.01
CA ILE A 136 27.66 25.37 6.32
C ILE A 136 29.15 25.71 6.36
N ASN A 137 29.48 26.78 7.10
CA ASN A 137 30.84 27.21 7.40
C ASN A 137 31.43 26.45 8.62
N ASP A 138 32.68 26.74 8.97
CA ASP A 138 33.39 26.03 10.04
C ASP A 138 32.74 26.17 11.43
N SER A 139 32.12 27.32 11.74
CA SER A 139 31.43 27.51 13.02
C SER A 139 30.14 26.70 13.11
N LEU A 140 29.35 26.63 12.03
CA LEU A 140 28.18 25.76 11.95
C LEU A 140 28.57 24.28 11.91
N LEU A 141 29.68 23.92 11.26
CA LEU A 141 30.23 22.57 11.24
C LEU A 141 30.63 22.10 12.65
N ALA A 142 31.37 22.92 13.39
CA ALA A 142 31.75 22.65 14.78
C ALA A 142 30.51 22.57 15.70
N SER A 143 29.52 23.43 15.48
CA SER A 143 28.23 23.38 16.18
C SER A 143 27.48 22.07 15.92
N ALA A 144 27.44 21.60 14.67
CA ALA A 144 26.77 20.37 14.27
C ALA A 144 27.48 19.10 14.79
N GLN A 145 28.80 19.13 14.97
CA GLN A 145 29.56 18.00 15.52
C GLN A 145 29.30 17.79 17.02
N LYS A 146 29.06 18.88 17.78
CA LYS A 146 28.64 18.83 19.20
C LYS A 146 27.17 18.42 19.38
N ALA A 147 26.39 18.34 18.31
CA ALA A 147 24.94 18.16 18.40
C ALA A 147 24.56 16.70 18.72
N HIS A 148 24.18 16.42 19.97
CA HIS A 148 23.80 15.08 20.44
C HIS A 148 22.29 14.84 20.41
N ILE A 149 21.85 13.80 19.71
CA ILE A 149 20.45 13.35 19.64
C ILE A 149 20.33 12.02 20.39
N PHE A 150 19.59 12.03 21.50
CA PHE A 150 19.45 10.89 22.43
C PHE A 150 20.80 10.32 22.90
N GLY A 151 21.83 11.16 23.04
CA GLY A 151 23.19 10.75 23.44
C GLY A 151 24.13 10.40 22.29
N ALA A 152 23.63 10.25 21.05
CA ALA A 152 24.49 10.00 19.89
C ALA A 152 24.79 11.30 19.10
N PRO A 153 26.05 11.60 18.72
CA PRO A 153 26.38 12.77 17.93
C PRO A 153 25.78 12.67 16.53
N LEU A 154 25.24 13.78 16.01
CA LEU A 154 24.64 13.88 14.67
C LEU A 154 25.59 13.39 13.56
N ALA A 155 26.89 13.66 13.75
CA ALA A 155 28.00 13.35 12.86
C ALA A 155 28.47 11.88 12.91
N ALA A 156 28.13 11.13 13.97
CA ALA A 156 28.63 9.77 14.17
C ALA A 156 27.90 8.73 13.31
N LYS A 157 28.61 7.65 12.96
CA LYS A 157 28.10 6.46 12.27
C LYS A 157 28.22 5.24 13.18
N PHE A 158 27.39 4.22 12.98
CA PHE A 158 27.49 2.95 13.74
C PHE A 158 28.85 2.25 13.54
N THR A 159 29.46 2.45 12.36
CA THR A 159 30.76 1.89 11.97
C THR A 159 31.97 2.75 12.40
N ASP A 160 31.77 3.90 13.03
CA ASP A 160 32.88 4.71 13.54
C ASP A 160 33.57 4.04 14.75
N GLY A 161 34.90 4.22 14.86
CA GLY A 161 35.70 3.70 15.97
C GLY A 161 35.63 4.56 17.24
N SER A 162 36.00 3.96 18.38
CA SER A 162 35.87 4.60 19.71
C SER A 162 36.50 5.99 19.77
N SER A 163 37.74 6.14 19.29
CA SER A 163 38.46 7.43 19.29
C SER A 163 37.73 8.56 18.55
N LYS A 164 37.02 8.27 17.45
CA LYS A 164 36.23 9.26 16.73
C LYS A 164 34.94 9.61 17.48
N VAL A 165 34.31 8.63 18.12
CA VAL A 165 33.07 8.83 18.89
C VAL A 165 33.34 9.60 20.19
N GLU A 166 34.47 9.30 20.86
CA GLU A 166 34.98 10.03 22.03
C GLU A 166 35.36 11.48 21.67
N ALA A 167 36.02 11.70 20.51
CA ALA A 167 36.31 13.04 20.01
C ALA A 167 35.05 13.87 19.68
N LEU A 168 33.90 13.22 19.46
CA LEU A 168 32.59 13.87 19.30
C LEU A 168 31.83 14.03 20.63
N GLY A 169 32.37 13.55 21.75
CA GLY A 169 31.80 13.73 23.10
C GLY A 169 30.81 12.65 23.55
N ALA A 170 30.77 11.48 22.91
CA ALA A 170 29.84 10.39 23.23
C ALA A 170 30.52 9.05 23.47
N THR A 171 29.76 8.05 23.93
CA THR A 171 30.24 6.66 23.99
C THR A 171 29.87 5.87 22.74
N LEU A 172 30.70 4.88 22.42
CA LEU A 172 30.44 3.92 21.34
C LEU A 172 29.13 3.14 21.55
N THR A 173 28.74 2.92 22.82
CA THR A 173 27.48 2.26 23.18
C THR A 173 26.28 3.12 22.80
N ASP A 174 26.29 4.41 23.12
CA ASP A 174 25.18 5.33 22.82
C ASP A 174 24.93 5.41 21.31
N VAL A 175 25.98 5.61 20.52
CA VAL A 175 25.90 5.66 19.05
C VAL A 175 25.31 4.37 18.49
N ARG A 176 25.76 3.21 18.97
CA ARG A 176 25.28 1.90 18.50
C ARG A 176 23.83 1.65 18.88
N VAL A 177 23.44 1.92 20.12
CA VAL A 177 22.08 1.73 20.64
C VAL A 177 21.09 2.66 19.93
N VAL A 178 21.38 3.96 19.86
CA VAL A 178 20.52 4.94 19.17
C VAL A 178 20.38 4.60 17.69
N THR A 179 21.48 4.27 17.00
CA THR A 179 21.44 3.90 15.58
C THR A 179 20.63 2.62 15.36
N ALA A 180 20.82 1.59 16.18
CA ALA A 180 20.05 0.34 16.09
C ALA A 180 18.55 0.59 16.31
N ILE A 181 18.18 1.39 17.32
CA ILE A 181 16.79 1.77 17.60
C ILE A 181 16.21 2.55 16.39
N MET A 182 16.93 3.51 15.82
CA MET A 182 16.48 4.24 14.62
C MET A 182 16.26 3.31 13.42
N ILE A 183 17.21 2.40 13.13
CA ILE A 183 17.09 1.43 12.03
C ILE A 183 15.88 0.50 12.22
N VAL A 184 15.64 0.03 13.45
CA VAL A 184 14.48 -0.80 13.79
C VAL A 184 13.17 -0.03 13.62
N MET A 185 13.07 1.20 14.15
CA MET A 185 11.88 2.05 13.99
C MET A 185 11.63 2.42 12.52
N MET A 186 12.67 2.72 11.75
CA MET A 186 12.58 2.97 10.30
C MET A 186 12.07 1.74 9.56
N SER A 187 12.61 0.56 9.87
CA SER A 187 12.21 -0.70 9.25
C SER A 187 10.77 -1.07 9.59
N ALA A 188 10.37 -0.94 10.87
CA ALA A 188 9.02 -1.23 11.35
C ALA A 188 7.98 -0.26 10.76
N SER A 189 8.26 1.05 10.74
CA SER A 189 7.37 2.07 10.16
C SER A 189 7.21 1.93 8.64
N GLN A 190 8.29 1.61 7.91
CA GLN A 190 8.23 1.31 6.48
C GLN A 190 7.42 0.04 6.21
N PHE A 191 7.70 -1.05 6.93
CA PHE A 191 6.98 -2.32 6.81
C PHE A 191 5.48 -2.13 7.12
N TYR A 192 5.14 -1.42 8.20
CA TYR A 192 3.76 -1.08 8.55
C TYR A 192 3.06 -0.30 7.42
N THR A 193 3.72 0.73 6.88
CA THR A 193 3.16 1.57 5.81
C THR A 193 2.89 0.75 4.53
N GLN A 194 3.83 -0.12 4.13
CA GLN A 194 3.63 -0.99 2.97
C GLN A 194 2.57 -2.06 3.20
N ARG A 195 2.55 -2.70 4.38
CA ARG A 195 1.51 -3.66 4.76
C ARG A 195 0.13 -3.02 4.80
N GLN A 196 0.02 -1.78 5.28
CA GLN A 196 -1.22 -1.02 5.29
C GLN A 196 -1.73 -0.75 3.87
N LEU A 197 -0.87 -0.32 2.95
CA LEU A 197 -1.21 -0.12 1.54
C LEU A 197 -1.68 -1.42 0.87
N MET A 198 -0.96 -2.53 1.08
CA MET A 198 -1.31 -3.84 0.50
C MET A 198 -2.64 -4.40 1.03
N THR A 199 -2.90 -4.29 2.33
CA THR A 199 -4.06 -4.95 2.97
C THR A 199 -5.35 -4.14 2.93
N LYS A 200 -5.29 -2.80 2.78
CA LYS A 200 -6.49 -1.93 2.80
C LYS A 200 -6.93 -1.45 1.41
N ASN A 201 -6.01 -1.36 0.45
CA ASN A 201 -6.26 -0.73 -0.85
C ASN A 201 -6.14 -1.67 -2.05
N VAL A 202 -5.79 -2.95 -1.86
CA VAL A 202 -5.71 -3.92 -2.94
C VAL A 202 -6.48 -5.19 -2.61
N ASP A 203 -7.16 -5.76 -3.61
CA ASP A 203 -7.71 -7.11 -3.51
C ASP A 203 -6.57 -8.14 -3.62
N THR A 204 -6.30 -8.82 -2.50
CA THR A 204 -5.22 -9.81 -2.39
C THR A 204 -5.48 -11.12 -3.14
N THR A 205 -6.65 -11.28 -3.78
CA THR A 205 -6.96 -12.48 -4.58
C THR A 205 -6.16 -12.57 -5.89
N VAL A 206 -5.56 -11.47 -6.37
CA VAL A 206 -4.81 -11.44 -7.64
C VAL A 206 -3.30 -11.31 -7.41
N LYS A 207 -2.55 -12.36 -7.74
CA LYS A 207 -1.08 -12.38 -7.73
C LYS A 207 -0.49 -11.75 -9.01
N THR A 208 -0.80 -10.48 -9.28
CA THR A 208 -0.18 -9.78 -10.42
C THR A 208 1.34 -9.63 -10.22
N PRO A 209 2.14 -9.52 -11.30
CA PRO A 209 3.58 -9.22 -11.18
C PRO A 209 3.87 -7.95 -10.36
N PHE A 210 3.02 -6.93 -10.50
CA PHE A 210 3.06 -5.70 -9.69
C PHE A 210 2.89 -5.99 -8.19
N MET A 211 1.91 -6.81 -7.81
CA MET A 211 1.68 -7.19 -6.42
C MET A 211 2.82 -8.05 -5.85
N GLN A 212 3.42 -8.91 -6.67
CA GLN A 212 4.59 -9.67 -6.28
C GLN A 212 5.82 -8.76 -6.07
N GLN A 213 6.05 -7.79 -6.97
CA GLN A 213 7.10 -6.79 -6.82
C GLN A 213 6.90 -5.94 -5.56
N GLN A 214 5.67 -5.49 -5.28
CA GLN A 214 5.35 -4.73 -4.08
C GLN A 214 5.50 -5.57 -2.79
N LYS A 215 5.10 -6.85 -2.81
CA LYS A 215 5.32 -7.77 -1.68
C LYS A 215 6.81 -8.01 -1.44
N MET A 216 7.60 -8.23 -2.50
CA MET A 216 9.05 -8.41 -2.41
C MET A 216 9.70 -7.18 -1.77
N LEU A 217 9.34 -5.99 -2.26
CA LEU A 217 9.86 -4.71 -1.78
C LEU A 217 9.62 -4.47 -0.28
N MET A 218 8.47 -4.93 0.25
CA MET A 218 8.13 -4.85 1.67
C MET A 218 9.08 -5.65 2.58
N TYR A 219 9.64 -6.78 2.10
CA TYR A 219 10.61 -7.59 2.87
C TYR A 219 12.06 -7.19 2.58
N VAL A 220 12.36 -6.71 1.37
CA VAL A 220 13.70 -6.27 0.97
C VAL A 220 14.10 -4.99 1.70
N PHE A 221 13.21 -4.00 1.83
CA PHE A 221 13.57 -2.72 2.46
C PHE A 221 14.06 -2.82 3.92
N PRO A 222 13.41 -3.57 4.83
CA PRO A 222 13.93 -3.78 6.19
C PRO A 222 15.36 -4.35 6.22
N VAL A 223 15.65 -5.33 5.37
CA VAL A 223 17.00 -5.92 5.24
C VAL A 223 17.98 -4.89 4.68
N MET A 224 17.56 -4.12 3.68
CA MET A 224 18.35 -3.02 3.12
C MET A 224 18.66 -1.95 4.18
N PHE A 225 17.70 -1.58 5.03
CA PHE A 225 17.95 -0.63 6.12
C PHE A 225 18.86 -1.20 7.21
N ALA A 226 18.79 -2.50 7.51
CA ALA A 226 19.72 -3.15 8.44
C ALA A 226 21.17 -3.12 7.91
N ILE A 227 21.38 -3.40 6.62
CA ILE A 227 22.73 -3.48 6.02
C ILE A 227 23.31 -2.10 5.70
N PHE A 228 22.53 -1.20 5.11
CA PHE A 228 23.02 0.12 4.69
C PHE A 228 22.90 1.18 5.80
N GLY A 229 21.93 1.05 6.70
CA GLY A 229 21.68 2.04 7.75
C GLY A 229 22.86 2.28 8.69
N ILE A 230 23.65 1.23 8.99
CA ILE A 230 24.84 1.34 9.84
C ILE A 230 25.96 2.23 9.24
N ASN A 231 25.95 2.45 7.93
CA ASN A 231 26.94 3.27 7.22
C ASN A 231 26.56 4.75 7.15
N PHE A 232 25.34 5.10 7.57
CA PHE A 232 24.84 6.48 7.52
C PHE A 232 25.05 7.21 8.86
N PRO A 233 25.33 8.53 8.83
CA PRO A 233 25.36 9.36 10.03
C PRO A 233 24.01 9.38 10.75
N VAL A 234 24.01 9.54 12.07
CA VAL A 234 22.78 9.66 12.90
C VAL A 234 21.81 10.71 12.34
N GLY A 235 22.30 11.86 11.87
CA GLY A 235 21.45 12.88 11.24
C GLY A 235 20.68 12.39 9.99
N VAL A 236 21.27 11.50 9.20
CA VAL A 236 20.62 10.91 8.01
C VAL A 236 19.54 9.92 8.43
N LEU A 237 19.71 9.23 9.56
CA LEU A 237 18.68 8.36 10.15
C LEU A 237 17.51 9.18 10.73
N VAL A 238 17.78 10.33 11.35
CA VAL A 238 16.74 11.28 11.80
C VAL A 238 15.89 11.79 10.62
N TYR A 239 16.52 12.15 9.50
CA TYR A 239 15.82 12.46 8.25
C TYR A 239 14.90 11.32 7.81
N TRP A 240 15.42 10.09 7.83
CA TRP A 240 14.71 8.92 7.30
C TRP A 240 13.53 8.51 8.19
N LEU A 241 13.71 8.56 9.50
CA LEU A 241 12.66 8.33 10.48
C LEU A 241 11.54 9.36 10.30
N THR A 242 11.89 10.65 10.21
CA THR A 242 10.92 11.73 9.95
C THR A 242 10.16 11.51 8.63
N THR A 243 10.90 11.14 7.59
CA THR A 243 10.36 10.82 6.26
C THR A 243 9.36 9.65 6.30
N ASN A 244 9.66 8.60 7.08
CA ASN A 244 8.76 7.45 7.27
C ASN A 244 7.53 7.83 8.08
N VAL A 245 7.68 8.57 9.20
CA VAL A 245 6.57 9.05 10.03
C VAL A 245 5.63 9.95 9.22
N TRP A 246 6.19 10.90 8.46
CA TRP A 246 5.41 11.73 7.54
C TRP A 246 4.66 10.88 6.51
N THR A 247 5.35 9.95 5.85
CA THR A 247 4.74 9.10 4.82
C THR A 247 3.62 8.24 5.41
N MET A 248 3.80 7.72 6.62
CA MET A 248 2.78 6.96 7.36
C MET A 248 1.55 7.82 7.68
N GLY A 249 1.74 9.05 8.19
CA GLY A 249 0.65 10.00 8.44
C GLY A 249 -0.08 10.43 7.17
N GLN A 250 0.66 10.78 6.12
CA GLN A 250 0.13 11.10 4.79
C GLN A 250 -0.67 9.93 4.22
N GLN A 251 -0.16 8.70 4.33
CA GLN A 251 -0.84 7.50 3.85
C GLN A 251 -2.14 7.23 4.61
N MET A 252 -2.13 7.35 5.94
CA MET A 252 -3.33 7.22 6.77
C MET A 252 -4.40 8.26 6.41
N TYR A 253 -4.02 9.52 6.20
CA TYR A 253 -4.93 10.57 5.75
C TYR A 253 -5.50 10.29 4.35
N VAL A 254 -4.65 9.93 3.39
CA VAL A 254 -5.05 9.64 2.00
C VAL A 254 -6.01 8.44 1.93
N ILE A 255 -5.71 7.34 2.64
CA ILE A 255 -6.61 6.16 2.68
C ILE A 255 -7.95 6.52 3.32
N ARG A 256 -7.95 7.32 4.40
CA ARG A 256 -9.17 7.66 5.16
C ARG A 256 -10.11 8.60 4.40
N ASN A 257 -9.55 9.59 3.69
CA ASN A 257 -10.32 10.66 3.06
C ASN A 257 -10.57 10.45 1.57
N ASN A 258 -9.78 9.58 0.92
CA ASN A 258 -9.86 9.33 -0.50
C ASN A 258 -9.47 7.87 -0.79
N PRO A 259 -10.29 6.87 -0.44
CA PRO A 259 -9.95 5.45 -0.62
C PRO A 259 -9.89 5.01 -2.09
N THR A 260 -9.24 3.89 -2.37
CA THR A 260 -9.23 3.26 -3.71
C THR A 260 -10.61 2.65 -4.02
N PRO A 261 -11.21 2.88 -5.20
CA PRO A 261 -12.46 2.22 -5.60
C PRO A 261 -12.37 0.69 -5.54
N GLY A 262 -13.43 0.02 -5.08
CA GLY A 262 -13.49 -1.44 -4.90
C GLY A 262 -12.75 -1.97 -3.67
N SER A 263 -12.04 -1.14 -2.91
CA SER A 263 -11.28 -1.59 -1.73
C SER A 263 -12.12 -1.65 -0.45
N LYS A 264 -11.66 -2.43 0.54
CA LYS A 264 -12.25 -2.46 1.90
C LYS A 264 -12.23 -1.07 2.56
N ALA A 265 -11.24 -0.24 2.25
CA ALA A 265 -11.19 1.15 2.70
C ALA A 265 -12.33 2.00 2.08
N GLN A 266 -12.76 1.73 0.84
CA GLN A 266 -13.93 2.38 0.25
C GLN A 266 -15.22 1.91 0.93
N ALA A 267 -15.38 0.62 1.18
CA ALA A 267 -16.55 0.09 1.89
C ALA A 267 -16.76 0.80 3.24
N ALA A 268 -15.71 0.84 4.08
CA ALA A 268 -15.74 1.52 5.38
C ALA A 268 -15.86 3.05 5.27
N TYR A 269 -15.51 3.67 4.13
CA TYR A 269 -15.78 5.08 3.87
C TYR A 269 -17.24 5.32 3.50
N LEU A 270 -17.79 4.52 2.58
CA LEU A 270 -19.18 4.65 2.13
C LEU A 270 -20.17 4.34 3.25
N GLU A 271 -19.87 3.40 4.14
CA GLU A 271 -20.69 3.14 5.33
C GLU A 271 -20.76 4.36 6.27
N ARG A 272 -19.62 5.02 6.52
CA ARG A 272 -19.56 6.27 7.30
C ARG A 272 -20.29 7.40 6.58
N LEU A 273 -20.16 7.48 5.25
CA LEU A 273 -20.87 8.45 4.43
C LEU A 273 -22.39 8.23 4.48
N THR A 274 -22.86 6.99 4.35
CA THR A 274 -24.27 6.62 4.53
C THR A 274 -24.75 7.14 5.88
N LYS A 275 -24.13 6.71 6.99
CA LYS A 275 -24.53 7.10 8.35
C LYS A 275 -24.64 8.62 8.54
N HIS A 276 -23.67 9.38 8.02
CA HIS A 276 -23.70 10.85 8.09
C HIS A 276 -24.82 11.46 7.23
N VAL A 277 -24.97 11.01 5.98
CA VAL A 277 -25.97 11.52 5.04
C VAL A 277 -27.39 11.13 5.45
N THR A 278 -27.62 9.93 5.98
CA THR A 278 -28.94 9.51 6.48
C THR A 278 -29.35 10.24 7.76
N HIS A 279 -28.37 10.65 8.59
CA HIS A 279 -28.64 11.40 9.82
C HIS A 279 -28.87 12.90 9.58
N HIS A 280 -28.19 13.51 8.61
CA HIS A 280 -28.29 14.94 8.31
C HIS A 280 -29.11 15.28 7.05
N GLU A 281 -29.59 14.25 6.35
CA GLU A 281 -30.36 14.32 5.09
C GLU A 281 -29.68 15.08 3.93
N LYS A 282 -28.36 15.35 4.04
CA LYS A 282 -27.58 16.14 3.08
C LYS A 282 -26.09 15.80 3.09
N THR A 283 -25.40 16.11 1.98
CA THR A 283 -23.93 16.12 1.91
C THR A 283 -23.39 17.50 2.32
N ARG A 284 -22.53 17.51 3.35
CA ARG A 284 -22.04 18.73 4.00
C ARG A 284 -20.75 19.25 3.37
N SER A 285 -19.76 18.38 3.14
CA SER A 285 -18.46 18.79 2.60
C SER A 285 -18.35 18.69 1.07
N ARG A 286 -17.45 19.50 0.49
CA ARG A 286 -17.09 19.42 -0.94
C ARG A 286 -16.54 18.05 -1.33
N GLY A 287 -15.89 17.34 -0.39
CA GLY A 287 -15.38 15.98 -0.61
C GLY A 287 -16.49 14.94 -0.73
N GLU A 288 -17.49 15.00 0.16
CA GLU A 288 -18.70 14.16 0.07
C GLU A 288 -19.41 14.37 -1.28
N ARG A 289 -19.65 15.63 -1.65
CA ARG A 289 -20.29 15.97 -2.93
C ARG A 289 -19.52 15.44 -4.14
N ALA A 290 -18.19 15.62 -4.16
CA ALA A 290 -17.37 15.10 -5.25
C ALA A 290 -17.45 13.56 -5.38
N ILE A 291 -17.56 12.83 -4.26
CA ILE A 291 -17.68 11.38 -4.25
C ILE A 291 -19.08 10.92 -4.64
N VAL A 292 -20.14 11.54 -4.11
CA VAL A 292 -21.53 11.24 -4.51
C VAL A 292 -21.71 11.51 -6.00
N LYS A 293 -21.23 12.66 -6.51
CA LYS A 293 -21.23 12.98 -7.94
C LYS A 293 -20.53 11.91 -8.78
N ALA A 294 -19.35 11.46 -8.36
CA ALA A 294 -18.59 10.41 -9.05
C ALA A 294 -19.24 9.02 -8.98
N ILE A 295 -20.08 8.74 -7.98
CA ILE A 295 -20.87 7.50 -7.89
C ILE A 295 -22.12 7.60 -8.78
N VAL A 296 -22.81 8.74 -8.75
CA VAL A 296 -23.98 8.98 -9.60
C VAL A 296 -23.60 8.88 -11.07
N SER A 297 -22.52 9.56 -11.49
CA SER A 297 -22.04 9.59 -12.89
C SER A 297 -21.59 8.23 -13.45
N LYS A 298 -21.37 7.22 -12.61
CA LYS A 298 -21.05 5.85 -13.07
C LYS A 298 -22.26 5.06 -13.55
N GLY A 299 -23.49 5.44 -13.16
CA GLY A 299 -24.71 4.71 -13.50
C GLY A 299 -24.60 3.20 -13.21
N ARG A 300 -24.59 2.39 -14.27
CA ARG A 300 -24.45 0.91 -14.26
C ARG A 300 -23.07 0.43 -13.78
N ASP A 301 -22.01 1.20 -14.01
CA ASP A 301 -20.61 0.82 -13.75
C ASP A 301 -20.17 1.01 -12.27
N ARG A 302 -21.13 1.27 -11.38
CA ARG A 302 -20.92 1.31 -9.92
C ARG A 302 -20.44 -0.04 -9.42
N ASN A 303 -19.41 -0.05 -8.57
CA ASN A 303 -18.97 -1.27 -7.89
C ASN A 303 -19.98 -1.70 -6.79
N GLU A 304 -19.79 -2.90 -6.21
CA GLU A 304 -20.73 -3.46 -5.21
C GLU A 304 -20.98 -2.53 -4.01
N PHE A 305 -19.94 -1.88 -3.46
CA PHE A 305 -20.07 -0.95 -2.33
C PHE A 305 -20.79 0.34 -2.73
N GLU A 306 -20.55 0.83 -3.94
CA GLU A 306 -21.21 2.00 -4.52
C GLU A 306 -22.71 1.73 -4.79
N ARG A 307 -23.05 0.52 -5.26
CA ARG A 307 -24.45 0.07 -5.39
C ARG A 307 -25.14 -0.03 -4.03
N LYS A 308 -24.48 -0.65 -3.03
CA LYS A 308 -24.99 -0.71 -1.63
C LYS A 308 -25.22 0.68 -1.04
N PHE A 309 -24.31 1.63 -1.30
CA PHE A 309 -24.46 3.02 -0.88
C PHE A 309 -25.74 3.67 -1.45
N ILE A 310 -25.94 3.61 -2.77
CA ILE A 310 -27.15 4.17 -3.41
C ILE A 310 -28.42 3.49 -2.87
N ASN A 311 -28.45 2.16 -2.83
CA ASN A 311 -29.61 1.41 -2.33
C ASN A 311 -29.93 1.73 -0.86
N SER A 312 -28.92 2.01 -0.03
CA SER A 312 -29.12 2.41 1.37
C SER A 312 -29.74 3.80 1.53
N LEU A 313 -29.44 4.74 0.61
CA LEU A 313 -30.10 6.05 0.57
C LEU A 313 -31.54 5.92 0.11
N THR A 314 -31.79 5.19 -1.00
CA THR A 314 -33.15 4.97 -1.53
C THR A 314 -34.06 4.31 -0.49
N LYS A 315 -33.54 3.36 0.30
CA LYS A 315 -34.28 2.70 1.39
C LYS A 315 -34.79 3.66 2.47
N VAL A 316 -34.14 4.81 2.67
CA VAL A 316 -34.57 5.86 3.62
C VAL A 316 -35.21 7.07 2.93
N GLY A 317 -35.61 6.94 1.66
CA GLY A 317 -36.24 8.03 0.90
C GLY A 317 -35.28 9.15 0.48
N LEU A 318 -33.96 8.90 0.49
CA LEU A 318 -32.96 9.86 0.03
C LEU A 318 -32.47 9.50 -1.38
N VAL A 319 -32.29 10.52 -2.22
CA VAL A 319 -31.82 10.40 -3.61
C VAL A 319 -30.50 11.17 -3.78
N ALA A 320 -29.52 10.52 -4.40
CA ALA A 320 -28.23 11.11 -4.74
C ALA A 320 -28.28 11.82 -6.09
N GLN A 321 -27.96 13.11 -6.11
CA GLN A 321 -28.10 13.99 -7.27
C GLN A 321 -26.80 14.09 -8.09
N ALA A 322 -26.93 14.48 -9.37
CA ALA A 322 -25.82 14.59 -10.32
C ALA A 322 -24.81 15.71 -9.98
N ASP A 323 -25.19 16.67 -9.15
CA ASP A 323 -24.30 17.71 -8.59
C ASP A 323 -23.50 17.22 -7.37
N GLY A 324 -23.86 16.05 -6.81
CA GLY A 324 -23.28 15.48 -5.59
C GLY A 324 -24.05 15.79 -4.31
N THR A 325 -25.16 16.51 -4.38
CA THR A 325 -26.06 16.66 -3.23
C THR A 325 -26.84 15.36 -2.99
N VAL A 326 -27.41 15.25 -1.79
CA VAL A 326 -28.41 14.24 -1.45
C VAL A 326 -29.58 15.01 -0.86
N ALA A 327 -30.79 14.64 -1.29
CA ALA A 327 -32.04 15.26 -0.86
C ALA A 327 -33.09 14.15 -0.61
N LYS A 328 -34.17 14.48 0.11
CA LYS A 328 -35.36 13.64 0.13
C LYS A 328 -35.94 13.57 -1.28
N GLY A 329 -36.19 12.34 -1.75
CA GLY A 329 -37.01 12.14 -2.94
C GLY A 329 -38.46 12.39 -2.56
N GLU A 330 -39.14 13.25 -3.33
CA GLU A 330 -40.57 13.03 -3.54
C GLU A 330 -40.74 11.63 -4.15
N SER A 331 -41.83 10.94 -3.82
CA SER A 331 -42.07 9.58 -4.29
C SER A 331 -42.52 9.54 -5.75
N THR A 332 -41.65 9.96 -6.66
CA THR A 332 -41.71 9.60 -8.07
C THR A 332 -41.38 8.11 -8.21
N ALA A 333 -42.12 7.45 -9.10
CA ALA A 333 -42.01 6.01 -9.30
C ALA A 333 -40.59 5.61 -9.75
N VAL A 334 -40.23 4.36 -9.46
CA VAL A 334 -38.97 3.77 -9.93
C VAL A 334 -38.87 3.89 -11.45
N GLU A 335 -37.94 4.72 -11.94
CA GLU A 335 -37.45 4.59 -13.31
C GLU A 335 -36.71 3.26 -13.42
N THR A 336 -37.39 2.24 -13.94
CA THR A 336 -36.72 1.09 -14.53
C THR A 336 -35.93 1.55 -15.74
N GLU A 337 -34.76 0.93 -15.96
CA GLU A 337 -33.79 1.33 -16.99
C GLU A 337 -34.24 1.12 -18.45
N ASP A 338 -35.49 0.75 -18.69
CA ASP A 338 -36.16 0.74 -20.00
C ASP A 338 -37.40 1.62 -19.93
N GLY A 339 -37.46 2.66 -20.77
CA GLY A 339 -38.45 3.74 -20.72
C GLY A 339 -39.86 3.35 -21.19
N THR A 340 -40.54 2.48 -20.44
CA THR A 340 -41.94 2.08 -20.70
C THR A 340 -42.78 2.29 -19.43
N PRO A 341 -43.86 3.10 -19.46
CA PRO A 341 -44.64 3.39 -18.26
C PRO A 341 -45.49 2.20 -17.84
N THR A 342 -45.29 1.70 -16.61
CA THR A 342 -46.25 0.80 -15.94
C THR A 342 -46.69 1.39 -14.60
N THR A 343 -47.99 1.59 -14.44
CA THR A 343 -48.62 2.20 -13.27
C THR A 343 -48.69 1.22 -12.10
N ALA A 344 -47.69 1.27 -11.22
CA ALA A 344 -47.69 0.52 -9.96
C ALA A 344 -48.55 1.22 -8.88
N THR A 345 -49.87 1.03 -8.95
CA THR A 345 -50.79 1.40 -7.87
C THR A 345 -50.51 0.53 -6.62
N PRO A 346 -50.47 1.06 -5.39
CA PRO A 346 -50.21 0.25 -4.20
C PRO A 346 -51.36 -0.73 -3.95
N ARG A 347 -51.16 -2.00 -4.33
CA ARG A 347 -52.16 -3.06 -4.18
C ARG A 347 -52.27 -3.47 -2.71
N ARG A 348 -53.20 -2.82 -2.00
CA ARG A 348 -53.66 -3.17 -0.64
C ARG A 348 -53.79 -4.69 -0.50
N GLN A 349 -53.07 -5.28 0.44
CA GLN A 349 -53.16 -6.72 0.70
C GLN A 349 -54.58 -7.08 1.17
N GLN A 350 -55.37 -7.72 0.31
CA GLN A 350 -56.50 -8.51 0.75
C GLN A 350 -55.97 -9.87 1.25
N PRO A 351 -56.46 -10.39 2.39
CA PRO A 351 -56.11 -11.73 2.82
C PRO A 351 -56.61 -12.76 1.79
N LYS A 352 -55.72 -13.65 1.33
CA LYS A 352 -56.09 -14.71 0.38
C LYS A 352 -57.13 -15.64 1.01
N ARG A 353 -58.36 -15.63 0.47
CA ARG A 353 -59.38 -16.64 0.74
C ARG A 353 -58.87 -18.01 0.28
N GLN A 354 -58.52 -18.90 1.21
CA GLN A 354 -58.13 -20.27 0.91
C GLN A 354 -59.26 -20.99 0.14
N THR A 355 -58.89 -21.81 -0.85
CA THR A 355 -59.84 -22.63 -1.59
C THR A 355 -60.29 -23.83 -0.76
N LYS A 356 -61.53 -24.30 -1.00
CA LYS A 356 -62.23 -25.32 -0.20
C LYS A 356 -61.42 -26.63 -0.02
N ALA A 357 -60.54 -26.97 -0.95
CA ALA A 357 -59.64 -28.13 -0.90
C ALA A 357 -58.53 -28.05 0.17
N GLN A 358 -58.09 -26.85 0.58
CA GLN A 358 -57.05 -26.70 1.62
C GLN A 358 -57.58 -26.79 3.05
N ARG A 359 -58.90 -26.92 3.25
CA ARG A 359 -59.52 -26.97 4.59
C ARG A 359 -59.71 -28.38 5.15
N GLN A 360 -59.46 -29.43 4.37
CA GLN A 360 -59.71 -30.84 4.79
C GLN A 360 -58.45 -31.63 5.17
N SER A 361 -57.24 -31.14 4.92
CA SER A 361 -55.99 -31.83 5.29
C SER A 361 -55.41 -31.42 6.66
N ALA A 362 -56.03 -30.45 7.36
CA ALA A 362 -55.57 -29.96 8.66
C ALA A 362 -56.40 -30.47 9.86
N ALA A 363 -57.45 -31.27 9.63
CA ALA A 363 -58.40 -31.72 10.65
C ALA A 363 -58.18 -33.18 11.13
N ALA A 364 -57.13 -33.85 10.66
CA ALA A 364 -56.89 -35.29 10.89
C ALA A 364 -55.62 -35.58 11.72
N LYS A 365 -55.17 -34.63 12.55
CA LYS A 365 -53.96 -34.82 13.37
C LYS A 365 -53.96 -34.09 14.73
N ALA A 366 -55.15 -33.89 15.29
CA ALA A 366 -55.37 -33.29 16.61
C ALA A 366 -56.61 -33.91 17.28
N ALA A 367 -56.60 -35.24 17.41
CA ALA A 367 -57.60 -36.04 18.13
C ALA A 367 -57.07 -37.47 18.35
N ASP A 368 -55.94 -37.60 19.04
CA ASP A 368 -55.64 -38.80 19.83
C ASP A 368 -54.68 -38.40 20.96
N ASP A 369 -55.15 -38.49 22.19
CA ASP A 369 -54.45 -38.04 23.40
C ASP A 369 -54.94 -38.88 24.59
N SER A 370 -54.04 -39.17 25.54
CA SER A 370 -54.30 -39.73 26.89
C SER A 370 -54.60 -41.24 27.08
N ALA A 371 -53.52 -42.04 27.26
CA ALA A 371 -53.29 -43.08 28.30
C ALA A 371 -51.86 -43.65 28.11
N GLU A 372 -51.03 -44.04 29.09
CA GLU A 372 -51.22 -44.41 30.51
C GLU A 372 -49.93 -44.14 31.35
N ASN A 373 -49.80 -44.67 32.59
CA ASN A 373 -49.00 -44.10 33.70
C ASN A 373 -47.58 -44.70 33.99
N ALA A 374 -46.63 -43.80 34.36
CA ALA A 374 -45.65 -43.87 35.49
C ALA A 374 -44.60 -45.05 35.59
N PRO A 375 -43.71 -45.14 36.63
CA PRO A 375 -42.27 -44.83 36.47
C PRO A 375 -41.25 -45.89 37.01
N ASP A 376 -39.99 -45.48 37.27
CA ASP A 376 -38.83 -46.20 37.89
C ASP A 376 -38.09 -47.20 36.96
N ASP A 377 -36.80 -47.59 37.09
CA ASP A 377 -35.69 -47.33 38.04
C ASP A 377 -34.28 -47.39 37.33
N ALA A 378 -33.19 -47.29 38.09
CA ALA A 378 -31.77 -47.18 37.72
C ALA A 378 -31.08 -48.37 36.98
N GLY A 379 -29.86 -48.13 36.45
CA GLY A 379 -28.84 -49.18 36.25
C GLY A 379 -27.83 -49.04 35.11
N GLU A 380 -26.62 -48.55 35.39
CA GLU A 380 -25.37 -49.11 34.82
C GLU A 380 -24.89 -50.28 35.73
N PRO A 381 -23.98 -51.22 35.35
CA PRO A 381 -22.96 -51.13 34.30
C PRO A 381 -22.53 -52.43 33.51
N LYS A 382 -21.67 -52.23 32.49
CA LYS A 382 -20.49 -53.05 32.06
C LYS A 382 -20.58 -54.43 31.35
N THR A 383 -19.69 -54.55 30.34
CA THR A 383 -18.98 -55.76 29.81
C THR A 383 -19.78 -56.80 28.99
N SER A 384 -19.26 -57.50 27.94
CA SER A 384 -17.87 -57.76 27.47
C SER A 384 -17.75 -58.16 25.97
N LEU A 385 -16.56 -57.94 25.35
CA LEU A 385 -15.78 -58.78 24.38
C LEU A 385 -16.52 -59.70 23.36
N SER A 386 -16.20 -59.79 22.06
CA SER A 386 -14.93 -59.70 21.26
C SER A 386 -15.24 -59.27 19.78
N LYS A 387 -14.43 -59.41 18.69
CA LYS A 387 -13.08 -59.95 18.39
C LYS A 387 -12.46 -59.25 17.13
N SER A 388 -11.14 -59.43 16.95
CA SER A 388 -10.21 -59.36 15.79
C SER A 388 -10.76 -59.64 14.36
N ASP A 389 -10.13 -59.20 13.25
CA ASP A 389 -8.75 -59.54 12.80
C ASP A 389 -8.02 -58.51 11.88
N GLU A 390 -6.71 -58.37 12.13
CA GLU A 390 -5.53 -57.98 11.31
C GLU A 390 -4.30 -58.50 12.13
N PRO A 391 -3.00 -58.54 11.70
CA PRO A 391 -2.33 -57.88 10.56
C PRO A 391 -1.24 -58.75 9.84
N GLU A 392 -0.39 -58.13 9.01
CA GLU A 392 1.12 -58.12 9.02
C GLU A 392 1.61 -57.59 7.64
N ASP A 393 2.40 -56.52 7.45
CA ASP A 393 3.62 -55.96 8.08
C ASP A 393 4.96 -56.50 7.48
N ALA A 394 5.97 -55.61 7.43
CA ALA A 394 7.44 -55.83 7.28
C ALA A 394 8.20 -54.88 6.31
N LYS A 395 8.92 -53.93 6.91
CA LYS A 395 10.26 -53.43 6.52
C LYS A 395 11.30 -54.14 7.43
N PRO A 396 12.64 -53.86 7.48
CA PRO A 396 13.46 -52.81 6.83
C PRO A 396 14.82 -53.31 6.25
N ALA A 397 15.70 -52.40 5.78
CA ALA A 397 17.15 -52.34 6.15
C ALA A 397 17.93 -51.25 5.36
N THR A 398 19.14 -50.92 5.83
CA THR A 398 20.00 -49.78 5.42
C THR A 398 21.42 -50.19 5.04
N ALA A 399 22.11 -49.48 4.13
CA ALA A 399 23.57 -49.14 4.24
C ALA A 399 24.11 -48.27 3.08
N ALA A 400 25.25 -47.61 3.32
CA ALA A 400 25.88 -46.57 2.49
C ALA A 400 26.92 -47.07 1.45
N LYS A 401 27.21 -46.26 0.41
CA LYS A 401 28.57 -45.75 0.08
C LYS A 401 28.63 -44.79 -1.13
N LYS A 402 29.62 -43.87 -1.09
CA LYS A 402 30.22 -43.12 -2.23
C LYS A 402 31.45 -43.91 -2.74
N PRO A 403 31.92 -43.79 -4.00
CA PRO A 403 32.65 -42.59 -4.45
C PRO A 403 32.51 -42.22 -5.95
N ALA A 404 33.26 -41.20 -6.40
CA ALA A 404 33.54 -40.86 -7.81
C ALA A 404 35.01 -41.30 -8.16
N PRO A 405 35.48 -41.35 -9.44
CA PRO A 405 35.57 -40.19 -10.34
C PRO A 405 35.38 -40.44 -11.86
N LYS A 406 35.62 -39.36 -12.63
CA LYS A 406 35.69 -39.17 -14.11
C LYS A 406 36.77 -40.05 -14.82
N PRO A 407 36.72 -40.27 -16.17
CA PRO A 407 37.21 -39.25 -17.14
C PRO A 407 36.57 -39.16 -18.56
N ALA A 408 36.90 -38.02 -19.19
CA ALA A 408 37.02 -37.60 -20.62
C ALA A 408 36.48 -38.42 -21.82
N GLY A 409 36.05 -37.70 -22.87
CA GLY A 409 35.83 -38.22 -24.24
C GLY A 409 35.20 -37.19 -25.21
N GLY A 410 36.01 -36.55 -26.06
CA GLY A 410 35.66 -35.32 -26.79
C GLY A 410 34.86 -35.44 -28.11
N THR A 411 34.49 -34.25 -28.63
CA THR A 411 34.31 -33.88 -30.05
C THR A 411 33.39 -34.72 -30.98
N ARG A 412 32.35 -34.07 -31.56
CA ARG A 412 32.50 -33.40 -32.88
C ARG A 412 31.33 -32.47 -33.26
N SER A 413 31.66 -31.56 -34.16
CA SER A 413 30.82 -30.54 -34.83
C SER A 413 29.64 -31.07 -35.65
N LYS A 414 28.58 -30.25 -35.75
CA LYS A 414 28.01 -29.89 -37.07
C LYS A 414 27.36 -28.50 -37.04
N ALA A 415 27.77 -27.64 -37.97
CA ALA A 415 27.11 -26.37 -38.24
C ALA A 415 26.10 -26.57 -39.38
N GLN A 416 24.99 -25.83 -39.37
CA GLN A 416 24.27 -25.54 -40.61
C GLN A 416 23.59 -24.17 -40.55
N SER A 417 23.62 -23.49 -41.69
CA SER A 417 23.27 -22.08 -41.89
C SER A 417 21.77 -21.86 -42.06
N GLY A 418 21.31 -20.65 -41.71
CA GLY A 418 19.92 -20.23 -41.87
C GLY A 418 19.73 -18.72 -41.71
N GLN A 419 20.27 -17.93 -42.64
CA GLN A 419 19.98 -16.48 -42.69
C GLN A 419 18.48 -16.23 -42.90
N ARG A 420 17.88 -15.34 -42.11
CA ARG A 420 16.58 -14.75 -42.45
C ARG A 420 16.67 -13.23 -42.41
N LYS A 421 16.38 -12.61 -43.57
CA LYS A 421 16.53 -11.16 -43.83
C LYS A 421 15.52 -10.35 -43.00
N GLY A 422 15.97 -9.20 -42.47
CA GLY A 422 15.07 -8.19 -41.90
C GLY A 422 14.34 -7.40 -43.00
N PRO A 423 13.14 -6.85 -42.73
CA PRO A 423 12.41 -6.04 -43.71
C PRO A 423 13.03 -4.65 -43.87
N GLN A 424 13.29 -4.26 -45.12
CA GLN A 424 13.80 -2.93 -45.48
C GLN A 424 12.69 -1.87 -45.43
N ARG A 425 13.06 -0.67 -44.98
CA ARG A 425 12.24 0.55 -45.03
C ARG A 425 12.28 1.13 -46.45
N PRO A 426 11.14 1.40 -47.12
CA PRO A 426 11.15 2.14 -48.38
C PRO A 426 11.51 3.62 -48.15
N LYS A 427 12.40 4.15 -49.00
CA LYS A 427 12.63 5.59 -49.18
C LYS A 427 12.03 6.00 -50.54
N SER A 428 11.30 7.10 -50.58
CA SER A 428 10.99 7.87 -51.79
C SER A 428 10.61 9.32 -51.36
N PRO A 429 10.56 10.32 -52.26
CA PRO A 429 11.70 11.23 -52.36
C PRO A 429 11.36 12.72 -52.11
N SER A 430 12.41 13.54 -51.99
CA SER A 430 12.29 15.00 -51.97
C SER A 430 12.31 15.57 -53.40
N LYS A 431 11.35 16.46 -53.71
CA LYS A 431 11.51 17.78 -54.36
C LYS A 431 10.22 18.23 -55.08
N LYS A 432 9.58 19.28 -54.56
CA LYS A 432 9.63 20.63 -55.16
C LYS A 432 9.21 21.66 -54.12
#